data_AF-A0A7S3CBD6-F1
#
_entry.id   AF-A0A7S3CBD6-F1
#
_cell.length_a   1.000
_cell.length_b   1.000
_cell.length_c   1.000
_cell.angle_alpha   90.00
_cell.angle_beta   90.00
_cell.angle_gamma   90.00
#
_symmetry.space_group_name_H-M   'P 1'
#
loop_
_entity.id
_entity.type
_entity.pdbx_description
1 polymer ?
#
loop_
_entity_poly.entity_id
_entity_poly.type
_entity_poly.pdbx_seq_one_letter_code
_entity_poly.pdbx_strand_id
1 'polypeptide(L)'
;VGIPVSFISVILLPIVGNAAEHAAAVMFAMKDKMDITIGVAVGSSTQICLFVIPFSVIIAWMSGRPLDLNFAPFETVTLFASVITAVILISDGQSHWLKGM
;
A
#
# COMPACT_ATOMS: atom_id res chain seq x y z
N VAL A 1 -28.13 -5.97 5.72
CA VAL A 1 -26.91 -6.58 5.15
C VAL A 1 -26.06 -5.44 4.63
N GLY A 2 -24.92 -5.17 5.25
CA GLY A 2 -24.04 -4.05 4.91
C GLY A 2 -22.64 -4.54 4.52
N ILE A 3 -21.89 -3.70 3.83
CA ILE A 3 -20.50 -4.00 3.45
C ILE A 3 -19.66 -4.12 4.74
N PRO A 4 -18.81 -5.15 4.90
CA PRO A 4 -17.94 -5.28 6.07
C PRO A 4 -17.04 -4.06 6.24
N VAL A 5 -16.88 -3.58 7.48
CA VAL A 5 -16.03 -2.41 7.77
C VAL A 5 -14.58 -2.66 7.32
N SER A 6 -14.07 -3.89 7.51
CA SER A 6 -12.75 -4.31 7.02
C SER A 6 -12.60 -4.20 5.51
N PHE A 7 -13.66 -4.51 4.74
CA PHE A 7 -13.63 -4.33 3.29
C PHE A 7 -13.57 -2.85 2.91
N ILE A 8 -14.33 -2.00 3.60
CA ILE A 8 -14.30 -0.55 3.37
C ILE A 8 -12.90 0.01 3.68
N SER A 9 -12.31 -0.37 4.81
CA SER A 9 -11.02 0.17 5.26
C SER A 9 -9.81 -0.36 4.50
N VAL A 10 -9.80 -1.65 4.13
CA VAL A 10 -8.65 -2.30 3.48
C VAL A 10 -8.70 -2.17 1.97
N ILE A 11 -9.89 -2.12 1.36
CA ILE A 11 -10.04 -2.10 -0.11
C ILE A 11 -10.49 -0.72 -0.60
N LEU A 12 -11.64 -0.22 -0.16
CA LEU A 12 -12.22 0.97 -0.76
C LEU A 12 -11.45 2.25 -0.43
N LEU A 13 -11.07 2.43 0.84
CA LEU A 13 -10.41 3.65 1.30
C LEU A 13 -9.02 3.85 0.64
N PRO A 14 -8.14 2.84 0.56
CA PRO A 14 -6.83 2.99 -0.09
C PRO A 14 -6.93 3.20 -1.59
N ILE A 15 -7.90 2.59 -2.29
CA ILE A 15 -8.12 2.82 -3.73
C ILE A 15 -8.38 4.30 -3.99
N VAL A 16 -9.28 4.90 -3.21
CA VAL A 16 -9.62 6.32 -3.37
C VAL A 16 -8.46 7.22 -2.92
N GLY A 17 -7.83 6.90 -1.79
CA GLY A 17 -6.73 7.68 -1.21
C GLY A 17 -5.49 7.74 -2.11
N ASN A 18 -5.19 6.64 -2.81
CA ASN A 18 -3.96 6.51 -3.61
C ASN A 18 -4.23 6.59 -5.13
N ALA A 19 -5.47 6.88 -5.55
CA ALA A 19 -5.86 6.88 -6.96
C ALA A 19 -4.97 7.78 -7.83
N ALA A 20 -4.64 8.98 -7.35
CA ALA A 20 -3.81 9.93 -8.08
C ALA A 20 -2.37 9.43 -8.27
N GLU A 21 -1.79 8.82 -7.23
CA GLU A 21 -0.45 8.27 -7.26
C GLU A 21 -0.39 7.04 -8.17
N HIS A 22 -1.40 6.17 -8.13
CA HIS A 22 -1.52 5.02 -9.02
C HIS A 22 -1.66 5.46 -10.48
N ALA A 23 -2.49 6.48 -10.76
CA ALA A 23 -2.63 7.05 -12.10
C ALA A 23 -1.29 7.62 -12.61
N ALA A 24 -0.56 8.35 -11.74
CA ALA A 24 0.77 8.86 -12.07
C ALA A 24 1.77 7.73 -12.36
N ALA A 25 1.79 6.69 -11.52
CA ALA A 25 2.64 5.52 -11.69
C ALA A 25 2.38 4.83 -13.05
N VAL A 26 1.11 4.58 -13.39
CA VAL A 26 0.74 3.99 -14.70
C VAL A 26 1.16 4.90 -15.86
N MET A 27 0.96 6.21 -15.74
CA MET A 27 1.39 7.17 -16.78
C MET A 27 2.91 7.18 -16.98
N PHE A 28 3.70 7.03 -15.91
CA PHE A 28 5.16 6.93 -16.03
C PHE A 28 5.60 5.58 -16.60
N ALA A 29 4.93 4.48 -16.22
CA ALA A 29 5.19 3.15 -16.78
C ALA A 29 4.95 3.12 -18.29
N MET A 30 3.86 3.73 -18.76
CA MET A 30 3.55 3.87 -20.20
C MET A 30 4.57 4.71 -20.98
N LYS A 31 5.37 5.53 -20.29
CA LYS A 31 6.46 6.34 -20.87
C LYS A 31 7.82 5.66 -20.76
N ASP A 32 7.84 4.36 -20.48
CA ASP A 32 9.06 3.56 -20.28
C ASP A 32 9.94 4.06 -19.12
N LYS A 33 9.31 4.68 -18.11
CA LYS A 33 9.97 5.17 -16.89
C LYS A 33 9.64 4.28 -15.70
N MET A 34 10.07 3.02 -15.78
CA MET A 34 9.75 2.02 -14.75
C MET A 34 10.39 2.33 -13.39
N ASP A 35 11.60 2.91 -13.36
CA ASP A 35 12.26 3.31 -12.12
C ASP A 35 11.44 4.35 -11.33
N ILE A 36 10.85 5.32 -12.03
CA ILE A 36 9.97 6.33 -11.43
C ILE A 36 8.69 5.67 -10.92
N THR A 37 8.13 4.73 -11.68
CA THR A 37 6.92 3.99 -11.32
C THR A 37 7.12 3.22 -10.02
N ILE A 38 8.21 2.47 -9.91
CA ILE A 38 8.58 1.72 -8.70
C ILE A 38 8.84 2.70 -7.55
N GLY A 39 9.55 3.80 -7.81
CA GLY A 39 9.82 4.84 -6.83
C GLY A 39 8.55 5.45 -6.23
N VAL A 40 7.54 5.75 -7.06
CA VAL A 40 6.23 6.26 -6.60
C VAL A 40 5.52 5.21 -5.74
N ALA A 41 5.43 3.96 -6.20
CA ALA A 41 4.69 2.91 -5.50
C ALA A 41 5.35 2.52 -4.16
N VAL A 42 6.66 2.29 -4.16
CA VAL A 42 7.43 1.93 -2.95
C VAL A 42 7.53 3.12 -2.00
N GLY A 43 7.72 4.33 -2.52
CA GLY A 43 7.77 5.57 -1.75
C GLY A 43 6.47 5.83 -0.99
N SER A 44 5.33 5.78 -1.69
CA SER A 44 4.00 5.92 -1.07
C SER A 44 3.75 4.84 -0.01
N SER A 45 4.04 3.58 -0.32
CA SER A 45 3.90 2.47 0.64
C SER A 45 4.76 2.66 1.89
N THR A 46 6.01 3.10 1.71
CA THR A 46 6.95 3.36 2.81
C THR A 46 6.49 4.54 3.66
N GLN A 47 6.00 5.62 3.04
CA GLN A 47 5.44 6.78 3.75
C GLN A 47 4.23 6.38 4.58
N ILE A 48 3.31 5.58 4.03
CA ILE A 48 2.15 5.10 4.78
C ILE A 48 2.60 4.26 5.98
N CYS A 49 3.52 3.31 5.76
CA CYS A 49 4.00 2.40 6.80
C CYS A 49 4.78 3.10 7.92
N LEU A 50 5.68 4.01 7.58
CA LEU A 50 6.62 4.61 8.54
C LEU A 50 6.10 5.92 9.15
N PHE A 51 5.19 6.62 8.48
CA PHE A 51 4.67 7.90 8.94
C PHE A 51 3.18 7.83 9.24
N VAL A 52 2.33 7.52 8.25
CA VAL A 52 0.87 7.66 8.40
C VAL A 52 0.31 6.75 9.49
N ILE A 53 0.69 5.46 9.49
CA ILE A 53 0.21 4.49 10.47
C ILE A 53 0.68 4.83 11.90
N PRO A 54 1.99 5.01 12.17
CA PRO A 54 2.46 5.38 13.51
C PRO A 54 1.89 6.72 14.00
N PHE A 55 1.79 7.71 13.10
CA PHE A 55 1.23 9.00 13.45
C PHE A 55 -0.26 8.91 13.81
N SER A 56 -1.02 8.07 13.12
CA SER A 56 -2.43 7.81 13.44
C SER A 56 -2.60 7.18 14.83
N VAL A 57 -1.71 6.26 15.22
CA VAL A 57 -1.68 5.66 16.57
C VAL A 57 -1.43 6.73 17.63
N ILE A 58 -0.45 7.62 17.42
CA ILE A 58 -0.14 8.72 18.34
C ILE A 58 -1.35 9.66 18.49
N ILE A 59 -2.02 10.05 17.39
CA ILE A 59 -3.21 10.90 17.43
C ILE A 59 -4.35 10.22 18.21
N ALA A 60 -4.56 8.92 18.00
CA ALA A 60 -5.58 8.17 18.71
C ALA A 60 -5.31 8.17 20.23
N TRP A 61 -4.06 7.95 20.64
CA TRP A 61 -3.65 8.02 22.05
C TRP A 61 -3.87 9.41 22.64
N MET A 62 -3.50 10.48 21.93
CA MET A 62 -3.77 11.86 22.37
C MET A 62 -5.27 12.15 22.52
N SER A 63 -6.11 11.47 21.72
CA SER A 63 -7.58 11.61 21.75
C SER A 63 -8.26 10.65 22.75
N GLY A 64 -7.49 9.90 23.56
CA GLY A 64 -8.01 8.93 24.53
C GLY A 64 -8.65 7.69 23.92
N ARG A 65 -8.36 7.37 22.64
CA ARG A 65 -8.88 6.20 21.94
C ARG A 65 -7.80 5.11 21.85
N PRO A 66 -8.11 3.85 22.23
CA PRO A 66 -7.17 2.76 22.09
C PRO A 66 -7.08 2.36 20.61
N LEU A 67 -6.00 2.77 19.95
CA LEU A 67 -5.57 2.26 18.65
C LEU A 67 -4.20 1.63 18.83
N ASP A 68 -4.01 0.43 18.30
CA ASP A 68 -2.75 -0.30 18.32
C ASP A 68 -2.40 -0.78 16.89
N LEU A 69 -1.27 -1.45 16.76
CA LEU A 69 -0.79 -2.05 15.50
C LEU A 69 -1.17 -3.54 15.40
N ASN A 70 -2.21 -3.98 16.11
CA ASN A 70 -2.65 -5.36 16.12
C ASN A 70 -3.63 -5.62 14.95
N PHE A 71 -3.04 -5.77 13.76
CA PHE A 71 -3.79 -6.17 12.57
C PHE A 71 -4.38 -7.57 12.72
N ALA A 72 -5.50 -7.83 12.03
CA ALA A 72 -6.05 -9.18 12.01
C ALA A 72 -5.04 -10.17 11.37
N PRO A 73 -4.98 -11.44 11.79
CA PRO A 73 -4.02 -12.40 11.25
C PRO A 73 -4.03 -12.49 9.72
N PHE A 74 -5.21 -12.37 9.10
CA PHE A 74 -5.35 -12.32 7.65
C PHE A 74 -4.64 -11.10 7.05
N GLU A 75 -4.90 -9.90 7.58
CA GLU A 75 -4.28 -8.65 7.11
C GLU A 75 -2.76 -8.69 7.25
N THR A 76 -2.25 -9.20 8.38
CA THR A 76 -0.81 -9.37 8.61
C THR A 76 -0.17 -10.30 7.59
N VAL A 77 -0.77 -11.47 7.35
CA VAL A 77 -0.24 -12.45 6.39
C VAL A 77 -0.29 -11.91 4.96
N THR A 78 -1.39 -11.26 4.58
CA THR A 78 -1.51 -10.66 3.24
C THR A 78 -0.52 -9.52 3.02
N LEU A 79 -0.32 -8.67 4.02
CA LEU A 79 0.67 -7.58 3.96
C LEU A 79 2.08 -8.17 3.79
N PHE A 80 2.43 -9.16 4.62
CA PHE A 80 3.72 -9.82 4.52
C PHE A 80 3.96 -10.48 3.16
N ALA A 81 2.96 -11.22 2.65
CA ALA A 81 3.03 -11.84 1.33
C ALA A 81 3.15 -10.80 0.20
N SER A 82 2.46 -9.65 0.31
CA SER A 82 2.54 -8.57 -0.68
C SER A 82 3.94 -7.96 -0.74
N VAL A 83 4.59 -7.73 0.41
CA VAL A 83 5.96 -7.19 0.48
C VAL A 83 6.96 -8.18 -0.13
N ILE A 84 6.87 -9.46 0.22
CA ILE A 84 7.74 -10.50 -0.37
C ILE A 84 7.56 -10.55 -1.89
N THR A 85 6.31 -10.56 -2.36
CA THR A 85 6.01 -10.61 -3.80
C THR A 85 6.60 -9.40 -4.51
N ALA A 86 6.42 -8.19 -3.97
CA ALA A 86 7.00 -6.97 -4.52
C ALA A 86 8.54 -7.04 -4.57
N VAL A 87 9.20 -7.52 -3.52
CA VAL A 87 10.65 -7.70 -3.48
C VAL A 87 11.12 -8.65 -4.57
N ILE A 88 10.48 -9.82 -4.70
CA ILE A 88 10.84 -10.81 -5.73
C ILE A 88 10.68 -10.22 -7.13
N LEU A 89 9.56 -9.56 -7.42
CA LEU A 89 9.27 -9.00 -8.74
C LEU A 89 10.21 -7.88 -9.16
N ILE A 90 10.71 -7.09 -8.20
CA ILE A 90 11.62 -5.97 -8.44
C ILE A 90 13.09 -6.44 -8.49
N SER A 91 13.43 -7.55 -7.81
CA SER A 91 14.82 -7.96 -7.57
C SER A 91 15.66 -8.25 -8.81
N ASP A 92 15.05 -8.68 -9.92
CA ASP A 92 15.76 -8.97 -11.16
C ASP A 92 15.89 -7.75 -12.09
N GLY A 93 15.33 -6.61 -11.71
CA GLY A 93 15.43 -5.34 -12.43
C GLY A 93 14.76 -5.32 -13.82
N GLN A 94 13.95 -6.31 -14.16
CA GLN A 94 13.26 -6.40 -15.45
C GLN A 94 11.75 -6.40 -15.25
N SER A 95 11.01 -5.73 -16.13
CA SER A 95 9.53 -5.74 -16.10
C SER A 95 8.97 -6.34 -17.39
N HIS A 96 7.86 -7.06 -17.28
CA HIS A 96 7.08 -7.55 -18.42
C HIS A 96 5.62 -7.71 -18.02
N TRP A 97 4.71 -7.72 -18.99
CA TRP A 97 3.26 -7.75 -18.73
C TRP A 97 2.83 -8.93 -17.83
N LEU A 98 3.49 -10.09 -17.97
CA LEU A 98 3.16 -11.27 -17.15
C LEU A 98 3.52 -11.09 -15.66
N LYS A 99 4.49 -10.24 -15.29
CA LYS A 99 4.75 -9.91 -13.87
C LYS A 99 3.67 -9.00 -13.27
N GLY A 100 2.94 -8.29 -14.13
CA GLY A 100 1.88 -7.37 -13.72
C GLY A 100 0.49 -8.00 -13.65
N MET A 101 0.31 -9.21 -14.21
CA MET A 101 -0.92 -10.00 -14.08
C MET A 101 -0.81 -10.99 -12.92
#